data_AF-A0A835ZDR7-F1
#
_entry.id   AF-A0A835ZDR7-F1
#
_cell.length_a   1.000
_cell.length_b   1.000
_cell.length_c   1.000
_cell.angle_alpha   90.00
_cell.angle_beta   90.00
_cell.angle_gamma   90.00
#
_symmetry.space_group_name_H-M   'P 1'
#
loop_
_entity.id
_entity.type
_entity.pdbx_description
1 polymer ?
#
loop_
_entity_poly.entity_id
_entity_poly.type
_entity_poly.pdbx_seq_one_letter_code
_entity_poly.pdbx_strand_id
1 'polypeptide(L)'
;MLTPLEMSDPLDPAHMASNNVLEDEIAAAAVAAGADPVAAARRMGLELKLRCLEGAVAGGELTLRDYCNMVAERAARDRVLALWLMRGGRAAEAKRVARRVRLMEDELAGVPEEERG
;
A
#
# COMPACT_ATOMS: atom_id res chain seq x y z
N MET A 1 -5.31 -1.39 16.24
CA MET A 1 -6.49 -2.26 16.02
C MET A 1 -6.88 -2.18 14.55
N LEU A 2 -7.19 -3.30 13.89
CA LEU A 2 -7.65 -3.35 12.50
C LEU A 2 -9.07 -2.77 12.39
N THR A 3 -9.37 -2.07 11.30
CA THR A 3 -10.71 -1.51 11.05
C THR A 3 -11.64 -2.55 10.39
N PRO A 4 -12.97 -2.40 10.49
CA PRO A 4 -13.91 -3.26 9.76
C PRO A 4 -13.65 -3.27 8.25
N LEU A 5 -13.29 -2.12 7.67
CA LEU A 5 -12.99 -2.00 6.25
C LEU A 5 -11.73 -2.80 5.86
N GLU A 6 -10.65 -2.70 6.64
CA GLU A 6 -9.44 -3.48 6.40
C GLU A 6 -9.69 -4.98 6.48
N MET A 7 -10.60 -5.39 7.38
CA MET A 7 -11.01 -6.79 7.49
C MET A 7 -11.90 -7.23 6.33
N SER A 8 -12.80 -6.39 5.80
CA SER A 8 -13.70 -6.77 4.71
C SER A 8 -13.03 -6.70 3.34
N ASP A 9 -12.36 -5.58 3.04
CA ASP A 9 -11.64 -5.32 1.79
C ASP A 9 -10.19 -4.93 2.08
N PRO A 10 -9.32 -5.92 2.33
CA PRO A 10 -7.92 -5.66 2.64
C PRO A 10 -7.15 -5.07 1.45
N LEU A 11 -7.72 -5.10 0.25
CA LEU A 11 -7.08 -4.68 -1.01
C LEU A 11 -7.61 -3.34 -1.52
N ASP A 12 -8.42 -2.64 -0.73
CA ASP A 12 -8.88 -1.29 -1.05
C ASP A 12 -7.67 -0.34 -1.22
N PRO A 13 -7.59 0.45 -2.31
CA PRO A 13 -6.57 1.46 -2.53
C PRO A 13 -6.39 2.43 -1.35
N ALA A 14 -7.44 2.72 -0.57
CA ALA A 14 -7.40 3.55 0.63
C ALA A 14 -6.37 3.04 1.66
N HIS A 15 -6.08 1.74 1.65
CA HIS A 15 -5.12 1.10 2.55
C HIS A 15 -3.67 1.09 2.05
N MET A 16 -3.41 1.58 0.84
CA MET A 16 -2.06 1.62 0.26
C MET A 16 -1.42 2.97 0.55
N ALA A 17 -0.39 2.99 1.41
CA ALA A 17 0.25 4.23 1.88
C ALA A 17 1.69 4.41 1.36
N SER A 18 2.15 3.52 0.47
CA SER A 18 3.53 3.48 0.00
C SER A 18 3.56 3.58 -1.52
N ASN A 19 4.54 4.33 -2.04
CA ASN A 19 4.79 4.46 -3.48
C ASN A 19 5.12 3.10 -4.08
N ASN A 20 6.03 2.33 -3.47
CA ASN A 20 6.40 1.00 -3.98
C ASN A 20 5.21 0.04 -4.02
N VAL A 21 4.32 0.10 -3.03
CA VAL A 21 3.08 -0.69 -3.00
C VAL A 21 2.13 -0.26 -4.11
N LEU A 22 1.95 1.05 -4.31
CA LEU A 22 1.07 1.59 -5.35
C LEU A 22 1.58 1.24 -6.75
N GLU A 23 2.88 1.42 -7.02
CA GLU A 23 3.51 1.05 -8.28
C GLU A 23 3.33 -0.44 -8.61
N ASP A 24 3.54 -1.30 -7.63
CA ASP A 24 3.36 -2.74 -7.80
C ASP A 24 1.91 -3.12 -8.11
N GLU A 25 0.95 -2.53 -7.40
CA GLU A 25 -0.48 -2.79 -7.61
C GLU A 25 -0.95 -2.19 -8.95
N ILE A 26 -0.38 -1.08 -9.40
CA ILE A 26 -0.60 -0.52 -10.75
C ILE A 26 -0.07 -1.48 -11.81
N ALA A 27 1.14 -2.02 -11.64
CA ALA A 27 1.71 -2.99 -12.57
C ALA A 27 0.84 -4.26 -12.65
N ALA A 28 0.38 -4.77 -11.50
CA ALA A 28 -0.53 -5.91 -11.45
C ALA A 28 -1.88 -5.60 -12.13
N ALA A 29 -2.45 -4.42 -11.88
CA ALA A 29 -3.71 -3.99 -12.50
C ALA A 29 -3.57 -3.76 -14.01
N ALA A 30 -2.42 -3.28 -14.49
CA ALA A 30 -2.15 -3.07 -15.91
C ALA A 30 -2.15 -4.39 -16.69
N VAL A 31 -1.63 -5.48 -16.11
CA VAL A 31 -1.70 -6.83 -16.72
C VAL A 31 -3.16 -7.28 -16.88
N ALA A 32 -4.04 -6.94 -15.93
CA ALA A 32 -5.46 -7.32 -15.96
C ALA A 32 -6.34 -6.37 -16.80
N ALA A 33 -5.96 -5.09 -16.93
CA ALA A 33 -6.76 -4.04 -17.57
C ALA A 33 -6.99 -4.27 -19.08
N GLY A 34 -6.17 -5.10 -19.75
CA GLY A 34 -6.38 -5.46 -21.15
C GLY A 34 -7.67 -6.24 -21.41
N ALA A 35 -8.31 -6.79 -20.37
CA ALA A 35 -9.49 -7.65 -20.49
C ALA A 35 -10.68 -7.22 -19.61
N ASP A 36 -10.49 -6.33 -18.63
CA ASP A 36 -11.50 -6.02 -17.62
C ASP A 36 -11.64 -4.49 -17.35
N PRO A 37 -12.80 -3.88 -17.65
CA PRO A 37 -13.08 -2.48 -17.32
C PRO A 37 -12.99 -2.16 -15.82
N VAL A 38 -13.26 -3.13 -14.94
CA VAL A 38 -13.15 -2.95 -13.48
C VAL A 38 -11.67 -2.85 -13.09
N ALA A 39 -10.82 -3.70 -13.66
CA ALA A 39 -9.37 -3.59 -13.49
C ALA A 39 -8.81 -2.26 -14.02
N ALA A 40 -9.34 -1.74 -15.13
CA ALA A 40 -8.96 -0.43 -15.66
C ALA A 40 -9.35 0.72 -14.70
N ALA A 41 -10.57 0.71 -14.16
CA ALA A 41 -11.01 1.70 -13.17
C ALA A 41 -10.17 1.62 -11.87
N ARG A 42 -9.87 0.41 -11.41
CA ARG A 42 -8.99 0.18 -10.26
C ARG A 42 -7.60 0.76 -10.50
N ARG A 43 -7.00 0.50 -11.67
CA ARG A 43 -5.70 1.07 -12.05
C ARG A 43 -5.71 2.60 -11.99
N MET A 44 -6.74 3.24 -12.56
CA MET A 44 -6.87 4.69 -12.51
C MET A 44 -6.95 5.23 -11.07
N GLY A 45 -7.67 4.54 -10.19
CA GLY A 45 -7.73 4.91 -8.77
C GLY A 45 -6.36 4.82 -8.06
N LEU A 46 -5.58 3.79 -8.37
CA LEU A 46 -4.22 3.62 -7.85
C LEU A 46 -3.26 4.68 -8.39
N GLU A 47 -3.30 4.96 -9.70
CA GLU A 47 -2.49 6.01 -10.36
C GLU A 47 -2.81 7.40 -9.78
N LEU A 48 -4.08 7.72 -9.56
CA LEU A 48 -4.49 8.97 -8.94
C LEU A 48 -3.92 9.09 -7.52
N LYS A 49 -4.01 8.01 -6.73
CA LYS A 49 -3.51 8.01 -5.36
C LYS A 49 -1.99 8.21 -5.30
N LEU A 50 -1.25 7.54 -6.19
CA LEU A 50 0.20 7.73 -6.31
C LEU A 50 0.54 9.19 -6.59
N ARG A 51 -0.11 9.82 -7.57
CA ARG A 51 0.10 11.25 -7.88
C ARG A 51 -0.24 12.17 -6.73
N CYS A 52 -1.31 11.88 -5.97
CA CYS A 52 -1.65 12.66 -4.77
C CYS A 52 -0.55 12.56 -3.72
N LEU A 53 0.01 11.36 -3.50
CA LEU A 53 1.06 11.13 -2.51
C LEU A 53 2.37 11.81 -2.93
N GLU A 54 2.80 11.63 -4.18
CA GLU A 54 3.96 12.32 -4.75
C GLU A 54 3.80 13.84 -4.71
N GLY A 55 2.62 14.34 -5.04
CA GLY A 55 2.29 15.76 -5.01
C GLY A 55 2.33 16.34 -3.60
N ALA A 56 1.83 15.61 -2.59
CA ALA A 56 1.88 16.04 -1.19
C ALA A 56 3.33 16.15 -0.68
N VAL A 57 4.20 15.21 -1.07
CA VAL A 57 5.63 15.27 -0.72
C VAL A 57 6.34 16.41 -1.45
N ALA A 58 6.15 16.52 -2.77
CA ALA A 58 6.79 17.57 -3.58
C ALA A 58 6.31 18.98 -3.20
N GLY A 59 5.06 19.13 -2.79
CA GLY A 59 4.47 20.38 -2.32
C GLY A 59 4.81 20.74 -0.88
N GLY A 60 5.45 19.84 -0.13
CA GLY A 60 5.79 20.03 1.29
C GLY A 60 4.61 19.86 2.26
N GLU A 61 3.45 19.39 1.79
CA GLU A 61 2.29 19.06 2.63
C GLU A 61 2.54 17.80 3.46
N LEU A 62 3.39 16.90 2.94
CA LEU A 62 3.84 15.69 3.62
C LEU A 62 5.37 15.70 3.66
N THR A 63 5.95 15.86 4.85
CA THR A 63 7.41 15.77 4.97
C THR A 63 7.86 14.33 4.71
N LEU A 64 9.10 14.15 4.26
CA LEU A 64 9.65 12.81 4.04
C LEU A 64 9.64 11.97 5.34
N ARG A 65 9.87 12.60 6.49
CA ARG A 65 9.77 11.95 7.80
C ARG A 65 8.35 11.47 8.10
N ASP A 66 7.35 12.33 7.89
CA ASP A 66 5.94 11.97 8.12
C ASP A 66 5.49 10.88 7.14
N TYR A 67 5.99 10.93 5.91
CA TYR A 67 5.80 9.88 4.93
C TYR A 67 6.36 8.54 5.42
N CYS A 68 7.62 8.50 5.86
CA CYS A 68 8.24 7.29 6.40
C CYS A 68 7.47 6.75 7.61
N ASN A 69 7.03 7.63 8.52
CA ASN A 69 6.21 7.24 9.67
C ASN A 69 4.88 6.61 9.23
N MET A 70 4.18 7.22 8.27
CA MET A 70 2.94 6.70 7.72
C MET A 70 3.16 5.31 7.08
N VAL A 71 4.22 5.12 6.32
CA VAL A 71 4.58 3.83 5.70
C VAL A 71 4.90 2.78 6.77
N ALA A 72 5.69 3.13 7.80
CA ALA A 72 6.04 2.24 8.90
C ALA A 72 4.82 1.80 9.71
N GLU A 73 3.92 2.74 10.03
CA GLU A 73 2.65 2.44 10.71
C GLU A 73 1.79 1.51 9.86
N ARG A 74 1.65 1.78 8.55
CA ARG A 74 0.89 0.91 7.65
C ARG A 74 1.50 -0.48 7.55
N ALA A 75 2.83 -0.61 7.47
CA ALA A 75 3.51 -1.90 7.46
C ALA A 75 3.22 -2.70 8.74
N ALA A 76 3.28 -2.06 9.91
CA ALA A 76 2.93 -2.69 11.17
C ALA A 76 1.47 -3.18 11.20
N ARG A 77 0.53 -2.38 10.67
CA ARG A 77 -0.89 -2.78 10.54
C ARG A 77 -1.06 -3.95 9.58
N ASP A 78 -0.40 -3.92 8.43
CA ASP A 78 -0.48 -4.96 7.42
C ASP A 78 0.08 -6.30 7.91
N ARG A 79 1.11 -6.30 8.77
CA ARG A 79 1.57 -7.53 9.44
C ARG A 79 0.45 -8.18 10.26
N VAL A 80 -0.29 -7.38 11.03
CA VAL A 80 -1.43 -7.87 11.82
C VAL A 80 -2.57 -8.33 10.92
N LEU A 81 -2.87 -7.58 9.86
CA LEU A 81 -3.91 -7.92 8.89
C LEU A 81 -3.61 -9.23 8.16
N ALA A 82 -2.38 -9.44 7.70
CA ALA A 82 -1.97 -10.67 7.04
C ALA A 82 -2.18 -11.89 7.94
N LEU A 83 -1.80 -11.80 9.22
CA LEU A 83 -2.03 -12.87 10.21
C LEU A 83 -3.53 -13.12 10.44
N TRP A 84 -4.32 -12.06 10.53
CA TRP A 84 -5.78 -12.16 10.70
C TRP A 84 -6.44 -12.85 9.51
N LEU A 85 -6.08 -12.44 8.27
CA LEU A 85 -6.59 -13.04 7.04
C LEU A 85 -6.21 -14.52 6.93
N MET A 86 -4.97 -14.87 7.30
CA MET A 86 -4.51 -16.26 7.29
C MET A 86 -5.36 -17.12 8.25
N ARG A 87 -5.59 -16.65 9.48
CA ARG A 87 -6.46 -17.33 10.46
C ARG A 87 -7.91 -17.42 10.00
N GLY A 88 -8.38 -16.46 9.20
CA GLY A 88 -9.70 -16.44 8.59
C GLY A 88 -9.84 -17.26 7.30
N GLY A 89 -8.83 -18.03 6.90
CA GLY A 89 -8.87 -18.84 5.67
C GLY A 89 -8.68 -18.06 4.37
N ARG A 90 -8.38 -16.76 4.43
CA ARG A 90 -8.19 -15.86 3.28
C ARG A 90 -6.72 -15.82 2.86
N ALA A 91 -6.15 -16.98 2.57
CA ALA A 91 -4.71 -17.15 2.36
C ALA A 91 -4.15 -16.36 1.16
N ALA A 92 -4.92 -16.25 0.07
CA ALA A 92 -4.50 -15.50 -1.11
C ALA A 92 -4.35 -14.00 -0.81
N GLU A 93 -5.30 -13.42 -0.08
CA GLU A 93 -5.24 -12.03 0.36
C GLU A 93 -4.16 -11.82 1.40
N ALA A 94 -4.02 -12.74 2.36
CA ALA A 94 -2.93 -12.71 3.35
C ALA A 94 -1.55 -12.64 2.67
N LYS A 95 -1.33 -13.42 1.60
CA LYS A 95 -0.08 -13.41 0.83
C LYS A 95 0.15 -12.06 0.15
N ARG A 96 -0.89 -11.45 -0.42
CA ARG A 96 -0.79 -10.11 -1.03
C ARG A 96 -0.48 -9.05 0.01
N VAL A 97 -1.19 -9.03 1.13
CA VAL A 97 -0.92 -8.11 2.25
C VAL A 97 0.50 -8.29 2.78
N ALA A 98 0.97 -9.52 2.95
CA ALA A 98 2.35 -9.78 3.37
C ALA A 98 3.40 -9.30 2.36
N ARG A 99 3.08 -9.34 1.06
CA ARG A 99 3.95 -8.76 0.02
C ARG A 99 4.03 -7.23 0.15
N ARG A 100 2.92 -6.55 0.47
CA ARG A 100 2.93 -5.11 0.73
C ARG A 100 3.83 -4.73 1.90
N VAL A 101 3.80 -5.53 2.98
CA VAL A 101 4.72 -5.35 4.12
C VAL A 101 6.17 -5.32 3.64
N ARG A 102 6.58 -6.29 2.83
CA ARG A 102 7.96 -6.34 2.30
C ARG A 102 8.29 -5.13 1.45
N LEU A 103 7.41 -4.74 0.53
CA LEU A 103 7.63 -3.55 -0.29
C LEU A 103 7.80 -2.27 0.54
N MET A 104 7.00 -2.11 1.60
CA MET A 104 7.11 -0.99 2.53
C MET A 104 8.42 -1.04 3.34
N GLU A 105 8.82 -2.23 3.79
CA GLU A 105 10.09 -2.43 4.48
C GLU A 105 11.29 -2.11 3.57
N ASP A 106 11.26 -2.56 2.32
CA ASP A 106 12.28 -2.30 1.30
C ASP A 106 12.33 -0.80 0.94
N GLU A 107 11.17 -0.15 0.84
CA GLU A 107 11.07 1.28 0.60
C GLU A 107 11.70 2.09 1.73
N LEU A 108 11.33 1.78 2.97
CA LEU A 108 11.92 2.40 4.14
C LEU A 108 13.42 2.15 4.18
N ALA A 109 13.88 0.92 3.89
CA ALA A 109 15.29 0.56 3.87
C ALA A 109 16.14 1.37 2.87
N GLY A 110 15.53 1.96 1.83
CA GLY A 110 16.18 2.85 0.87
C GLY A 110 16.39 4.30 1.34
N VAL A 111 15.73 4.74 2.42
CA VAL A 111 15.79 6.14 2.91
C VAL A 111 16.97 6.32 3.89
N PRO A 112 17.81 7.37 3.84
CA PRO A 112 18.85 7.57 4.86
C PRO A 112 18.29 7.61 6.29
N GLU A 113 18.99 7.02 7.29
CA GLU A 113 18.49 6.95 8.68
C GLU A 113 18.18 8.33 9.28
N GLU A 114 18.97 9.35 8.90
CA GLU A 114 18.82 10.75 9.31
C GLU A 114 17.44 11.34 8.94
N GLU A 115 16.82 10.79 7.90
CA GLU A 115 15.52 11.22 7.39
C GLU A 115 14.35 10.35 7.91
N ARG A 116 14.66 9.19 8.52
CA ARG A 116 13.67 8.28 9.13
C ARG A 116 13.24 8.69 10.54
N GLY A 117 14.09 9.44 11.26
CA GLY A 117 13.79 9.98 12.60
C GLY A 117 14.31 9.13 13.74
#